data_AF-A0A1X7IDM7-F1
#
_entry.id   AF-A0A1X7IDM7-F1
#
_cell.length_a   1.000
_cell.length_b   1.000
_cell.length_c   1.000
_cell.angle_alpha   90.00
_cell.angle_beta   90.00
_cell.angle_gamma   90.00
#
_symmetry.space_group_name_H-M   'P 1'
#
loop_
_entity.id
_entity.type
_entity.pdbx_description
1 polymer ?
#
loop_
_entity_poly.entity_id
_entity_poly.type
_entity_poly.pdbx_seq_one_letter_code
_entity_poly.pdbx_strand_id
1 'polypeptide(L)'
;MEILDTILENSYQPLYAVTLSIALIRYPKYYNTPLKYFPILLMYTFLNELLGYFTKNYEVFHISIFSAFVTHNVFIYNIYNIVFFSYFFYVYWKYIETKKYRTYIILATAFYLMASLANPFFQNFKLESQVFSYLAGAFAILICIILFFIEHRQSSKKLDFRFTGIKWISIGLLIFYLGYAPIKASRFYNYTYQLNEYVHLRRIHLSLIVLMYISFIIGFLRMKRKFWI
;
A
#
# COMPACT_ATOMS: atom_id res chain seq x y z
N MET A 1 21.84 -19.21 1.66
CA MET A 1 21.11 -18.08 1.02
C MET A 1 19.76 -18.52 0.48
N GLU A 2 19.63 -19.73 -0.07
CA GLU A 2 18.36 -20.26 -0.62
C GLU A 2 17.20 -20.28 0.38
N ILE A 3 17.42 -20.73 1.63
CA ILE A 3 16.33 -20.86 2.63
C ILE A 3 15.61 -19.53 2.90
N LEU A 4 16.34 -18.42 3.03
CA LEU A 4 15.74 -17.10 3.28
C LEU A 4 14.92 -16.64 2.07
N ASP A 5 15.43 -16.86 0.87
CA ASP A 5 14.72 -16.52 -0.37
C ASP A 5 13.44 -17.33 -0.51
N THR A 6 13.51 -18.65 -0.26
CA THR A 6 12.34 -19.52 -0.27
C THR A 6 11.29 -19.07 0.76
N ILE A 7 11.70 -18.68 1.98
CA ILE A 7 10.76 -18.18 2.99
C ILE A 7 10.11 -16.88 2.53
N LEU A 8 10.91 -15.91 2.06
CA LEU A 8 10.39 -14.61 1.63
C LEU A 8 9.44 -14.75 0.44
N GLU A 9 9.77 -15.59 -0.53
CA GLU A 9 8.96 -15.83 -1.72
C GLU A 9 7.67 -16.62 -1.46
N ASN A 10 7.58 -17.36 -0.37
CA ASN A 10 6.36 -18.10 -0.02
C ASN A 10 5.54 -17.42 1.09
N SER A 11 6.11 -16.44 1.78
CA SER A 11 5.47 -15.82 2.96
C SER A 11 4.44 -14.74 2.63
N TYR A 12 4.59 -14.01 1.52
CA TYR A 12 3.72 -12.85 1.25
C TYR A 12 2.26 -13.25 0.98
N GLN A 13 2.01 -14.35 0.26
CA GLN A 13 0.65 -14.83 -0.03
C GLN A 13 -0.13 -15.23 1.24
N PRO A 14 0.38 -16.13 2.11
CA PRO A 14 -0.24 -16.42 3.39
C PRO A 14 -0.43 -15.18 4.25
N LEU A 15 0.54 -14.26 4.23
CA LEU A 15 0.48 -13.04 5.03
C LEU A 15 -0.68 -12.12 4.58
N TYR A 16 -0.97 -12.03 3.28
CA TYR A 16 -2.12 -11.29 2.78
C TYR A 16 -3.43 -11.93 3.25
N ALA A 17 -3.54 -13.25 3.16
CA ALA A 17 -4.71 -14.00 3.62
C ALA A 17 -4.96 -13.83 5.13
N VAL A 18 -3.90 -13.96 5.95
CA VAL A 18 -3.95 -13.76 7.40
C VAL A 18 -4.36 -12.33 7.74
N THR A 19 -3.76 -11.35 7.08
CA THR A 19 -4.06 -9.93 7.34
C THR A 19 -5.51 -9.59 6.99
N LEU A 20 -6.01 -10.06 5.85
CA LEU A 20 -7.40 -9.91 5.45
C LEU A 20 -8.35 -10.59 6.45
N SER A 21 -8.04 -11.82 6.86
CA SER A 21 -8.85 -12.57 7.82
C SER A 21 -8.96 -11.82 9.15
N ILE A 22 -7.83 -11.34 9.69
CA ILE A 22 -7.80 -10.54 10.92
C ILE A 22 -8.57 -9.23 10.74
N ALA A 23 -8.42 -8.57 9.59
CA ALA A 23 -9.15 -7.35 9.28
C ALA A 23 -10.67 -7.58 9.30
N LEU A 24 -11.16 -8.66 8.67
CA LEU A 24 -12.58 -9.02 8.65
C LEU A 24 -13.10 -9.42 10.03
N ILE A 25 -12.38 -10.26 10.78
CA ILE A 25 -12.75 -10.66 12.16
C ILE A 25 -12.83 -9.42 13.08
N ARG A 26 -11.92 -8.47 12.91
CA ARG A 26 -11.89 -7.23 13.72
C ARG A 26 -12.77 -6.12 13.15
N TYR A 27 -13.45 -6.32 12.02
CA TYR A 27 -14.26 -5.31 11.34
C TYR A 27 -15.25 -4.55 12.25
N PRO A 28 -16.00 -5.22 13.16
CA PRO A 28 -16.94 -4.55 14.06
C PRO A 28 -16.28 -3.53 15.01
N LYS A 29 -14.95 -3.53 15.14
CA LYS A 29 -14.23 -2.58 16.00
C LYS A 29 -13.93 -1.25 15.32
N TYR A 30 -13.85 -1.23 13.98
CA TYR A 30 -13.43 -0.05 13.22
C TYR A 30 -14.35 0.31 12.05
N TYR A 31 -15.49 -0.37 11.88
CA TYR A 31 -16.47 -0.06 10.83
C TYR A 31 -16.97 1.40 10.84
N ASN A 32 -16.90 2.08 12.00
CA ASN A 32 -17.26 3.50 12.14
C ASN A 32 -16.11 4.47 11.84
N THR A 33 -14.92 3.97 11.51
CA THR A 33 -13.75 4.82 11.22
C THR A 33 -13.53 4.90 9.70
N PRO A 34 -12.71 5.84 9.23
CA PRO A 34 -12.30 5.90 7.82
C PRO A 34 -11.67 4.60 7.32
N LEU A 35 -11.13 3.75 8.21
CA LEU A 35 -10.49 2.48 7.88
C LEU A 35 -11.46 1.38 7.44
N LYS A 36 -12.78 1.61 7.50
CA LYS A 36 -13.80 0.62 7.12
C LYS A 36 -13.70 0.11 5.69
N TYR A 37 -13.01 0.80 4.80
CA TYR A 37 -12.80 0.34 3.41
C TYR A 37 -11.45 -0.36 3.23
N PHE A 38 -10.57 -0.36 4.23
CA PHE A 38 -9.26 -1.00 4.11
C PHE A 38 -9.33 -2.50 3.80
N PRO A 39 -10.28 -3.29 4.37
CA PRO A 39 -10.42 -4.69 4.02
C PRO A 39 -10.72 -4.94 2.54
N ILE A 40 -11.36 -4.00 1.86
CA ILE A 40 -11.66 -4.11 0.43
C ILE A 40 -10.33 -4.03 -0.36
N LEU A 41 -9.42 -3.14 0.01
CA LEU A 41 -8.09 -3.06 -0.61
C LEU A 41 -7.23 -4.30 -0.31
N LEU A 42 -7.32 -4.83 0.92
CA LEU A 42 -6.64 -6.08 1.29
C LEU A 42 -7.20 -7.27 0.51
N MET A 43 -8.52 -7.35 0.35
CA MET A 43 -9.18 -8.37 -0.47
C MET A 43 -8.74 -8.27 -1.92
N TYR A 44 -8.73 -7.06 -2.49
CA TYR A 44 -8.27 -6.83 -3.85
C TYR A 44 -6.81 -7.27 -4.05
N THR A 45 -5.92 -6.95 -3.09
CA THR A 45 -4.52 -7.39 -3.13
C THR A 45 -4.42 -8.91 -3.06
N PHE A 46 -5.14 -9.54 -2.13
CA PHE A 46 -5.16 -11.00 -1.99
C PHE A 46 -5.67 -11.69 -3.27
N LEU A 47 -6.76 -11.20 -3.86
CA LEU A 47 -7.32 -11.76 -5.09
C LEU A 47 -6.36 -11.63 -6.26
N ASN A 48 -5.70 -10.48 -6.45
CA ASN A 48 -4.71 -10.32 -7.52
C ASN A 48 -3.54 -11.31 -7.39
N GLU A 49 -3.08 -11.55 -6.17
CA GLU A 49 -1.97 -12.46 -5.91
C GLU A 49 -2.38 -13.92 -6.07
N LEU A 50 -3.60 -14.26 -5.65
CA LEU A 50 -4.20 -15.57 -5.88
C LEU A 50 -4.39 -15.83 -7.39
N LEU A 51 -4.85 -14.83 -8.14
CA LEU A 51 -4.96 -14.90 -9.59
C LEU A 51 -3.60 -15.09 -10.25
N GLY A 52 -2.58 -14.32 -9.84
CA GLY A 52 -1.21 -14.47 -10.33
C GLY A 52 -0.61 -15.84 -10.04
N TYR A 53 -0.93 -16.44 -8.89
CA TYR A 53 -0.55 -17.81 -8.57
C TYR A 53 -1.20 -18.83 -9.50
N PHE A 54 -2.52 -18.72 -9.72
CA PHE A 54 -3.24 -19.67 -10.57
C PHE A 54 -2.80 -19.59 -12.03
N THR A 55 -2.64 -18.38 -12.57
CA THR A 55 -2.21 -18.20 -13.96
C THR A 55 -0.78 -18.67 -14.22
N LYS A 56 0.09 -18.63 -13.19
CA LYS A 56 1.47 -19.13 -13.31
C LYS A 56 1.57 -20.65 -13.25
N ASN A 57 0.76 -21.31 -12.43
CA ASN A 57 0.96 -22.72 -12.07
C ASN A 57 0.00 -23.70 -12.77
N TYR A 58 -1.04 -23.22 -13.44
CA TYR A 58 -2.05 -24.08 -14.05
C TYR A 58 -2.33 -23.68 -15.50
N GLU A 59 -1.93 -24.53 -16.44
CA GLU A 59 -2.08 -24.30 -17.89
C GLU A 59 -3.55 -24.13 -18.32
N VAL A 60 -4.49 -24.77 -17.61
CA VAL A 60 -5.94 -24.73 -17.91
C VAL A 60 -6.53 -23.32 -17.75
N PHE A 61 -5.90 -22.44 -16.97
CA PHE A 61 -6.32 -21.05 -16.82
C PHE A 61 -5.68 -20.10 -17.85
N HIS A 62 -5.00 -20.60 -18.90
CA HIS A 62 -4.69 -19.85 -20.13
C HIS A 62 -5.95 -19.57 -20.98
N ILE A 63 -7.04 -19.17 -20.33
CA ILE A 63 -8.18 -18.56 -20.99
C ILE A 63 -7.69 -17.22 -21.55
N SER A 64 -8.08 -16.83 -22.77
CA SER A 64 -7.60 -15.62 -23.48
C SER A 64 -7.68 -14.31 -22.68
N ILE A 65 -8.64 -14.23 -21.74
CA ILE A 65 -8.74 -13.14 -20.76
C ILE A 65 -7.51 -13.16 -19.84
N PHE A 66 -7.14 -14.31 -19.29
CA PHE A 66 -6.05 -14.50 -18.34
C PHE A 66 -4.66 -14.52 -18.99
N SER A 67 -4.52 -14.86 -20.28
CA SER A 67 -3.25 -14.66 -21.00
C SER A 67 -2.89 -13.17 -21.16
N ALA A 68 -3.90 -12.30 -21.24
CA ALA A 68 -3.71 -10.85 -21.12
C ALA A 68 -3.35 -10.41 -19.69
N PHE A 69 -3.81 -11.12 -18.65
CA PHE A 69 -3.33 -10.90 -17.28
C PHE A 69 -1.83 -11.23 -17.15
N VAL A 70 -1.39 -12.39 -17.65
CA VAL A 70 0.04 -12.80 -17.57
C VAL A 70 0.98 -11.82 -18.28
N THR A 71 0.56 -11.20 -19.38
CA THR A 71 1.38 -10.27 -20.16
C THR A 71 1.18 -8.79 -19.82
N HIS A 72 0.02 -8.38 -19.28
CA HIS A 72 -0.38 -6.96 -19.16
C HIS A 72 -1.15 -6.61 -17.87
N ASN A 73 -0.83 -7.23 -16.73
CA ASN A 73 -1.38 -6.84 -15.41
C ASN A 73 -1.00 -5.44 -14.94
N VAL A 74 -0.09 -4.78 -15.64
CA VAL A 74 0.45 -3.46 -15.29
C VAL A 74 -0.67 -2.41 -15.20
N PHE A 75 -1.67 -2.48 -16.09
CA PHE A 75 -2.86 -1.62 -16.05
C PHE A 75 -3.62 -1.72 -14.73
N ILE A 76 -3.83 -2.95 -14.24
CA ILE A 76 -4.54 -3.25 -13.00
C ILE A 76 -3.78 -2.66 -11.81
N TYR A 77 -2.47 -2.85 -11.77
CA TYR A 77 -1.62 -2.27 -10.73
C TYR A 77 -1.59 -0.74 -10.79
N ASN A 78 -1.63 -0.14 -11.98
CA ASN A 78 -1.67 1.32 -12.15
C ASN A 78 -2.97 1.91 -11.57
N ILE A 79 -4.12 1.32 -11.88
CA ILE A 79 -5.42 1.72 -11.28
C ILE A 79 -5.40 1.50 -9.78
N TYR A 80 -4.91 0.34 -9.33
CA TYR A 80 -4.83 0.02 -7.91
C TYR A 80 -4.03 1.08 -7.14
N ASN A 81 -2.89 1.52 -7.67
CA ASN A 81 -2.08 2.57 -7.04
C ASN A 81 -2.88 3.86 -6.85
N ILE A 82 -3.64 4.29 -7.86
CA ILE A 82 -4.51 5.48 -7.78
C ILE A 82 -5.53 5.32 -6.66
N VAL A 83 -6.26 4.21 -6.65
CA VAL A 83 -7.26 3.93 -5.61
C VAL A 83 -6.61 3.88 -4.22
N PHE A 84 -5.47 3.20 -4.10
CA PHE A 84 -4.76 3.01 -2.84
C PHE A 84 -4.28 4.34 -2.23
N PHE A 85 -3.56 5.15 -3.00
CA PHE A 85 -3.05 6.44 -2.51
C PHE A 85 -4.19 7.40 -2.18
N SER A 86 -5.18 7.55 -3.08
CA SER A 86 -6.33 8.41 -2.84
C SER A 86 -7.11 7.99 -1.59
N TYR A 87 -7.28 6.68 -1.35
CA TYR A 87 -7.90 6.17 -0.15
C TYR A 87 -7.13 6.58 1.12
N PHE A 88 -5.81 6.40 1.15
CA PHE A 88 -5.03 6.76 2.33
C PHE A 88 -4.98 8.27 2.57
N PHE A 89 -4.95 9.09 1.52
CA PHE A 89 -5.08 10.55 1.69
C PHE A 89 -6.42 10.92 2.33
N TYR A 90 -7.51 10.30 1.88
CA TYR A 90 -8.82 10.47 2.51
C TYR A 90 -8.81 10.04 3.99
N VAL A 91 -8.21 8.88 4.30
CA VAL A 91 -8.08 8.39 5.68
C VAL A 91 -7.34 9.41 6.54
N TYR A 92 -6.15 9.87 6.12
CA TYR A 92 -5.39 10.85 6.88
C TYR A 92 -6.14 12.18 7.02
N TRP A 93 -6.78 12.68 5.96
CA TRP A 93 -7.58 13.90 6.02
C TRP A 93 -8.74 13.83 7.02
N LYS A 94 -9.33 12.64 7.23
CA LYS A 94 -10.36 12.40 8.23
C LYS A 94 -9.83 12.28 9.66
N TYR A 95 -8.61 11.74 9.83
CA TYR A 95 -7.98 11.60 11.15
C TYR A 95 -7.30 12.88 11.65
N ILE A 96 -6.95 13.80 10.74
CA ILE A 96 -6.38 15.10 11.07
C ILE A 96 -7.49 16.11 11.42
N GLU A 97 -7.39 16.72 12.60
CA GLU A 97 -8.28 17.76 13.12
C GLU A 97 -7.79 19.17 12.76
N THR A 98 -6.47 19.41 12.70
CA THR A 98 -5.88 20.73 12.45
C THR A 98 -6.14 21.18 11.03
N LYS A 99 -6.86 22.30 10.85
CA LYS A 99 -7.21 22.86 9.54
C LYS A 99 -5.98 23.03 8.62
N LYS A 100 -4.87 23.56 9.17
CA LYS A 100 -3.60 23.74 8.43
C LYS A 100 -3.08 22.43 7.83
N TYR A 101 -3.03 21.35 8.62
CA TYR A 101 -2.54 20.06 8.15
C TYR A 101 -3.50 19.39 7.16
N ARG A 102 -4.81 19.60 7.31
CA ARG A 102 -5.80 19.17 6.30
C ARG A 102 -5.57 19.83 4.95
N THR A 103 -5.28 21.14 4.94
CA THR A 103 -4.93 21.86 3.69
C THR A 103 -3.68 21.25 3.05
N TYR A 104 -2.66 20.92 3.83
CA TYR A 104 -1.46 20.26 3.29
C TYR A 104 -1.74 18.88 2.69
N ILE A 105 -2.63 18.08 3.30
CA ILE A 105 -3.07 16.80 2.71
C ILE A 105 -3.80 17.03 1.39
N ILE A 106 -4.67 18.05 1.30
CA ILE A 106 -5.37 18.39 0.05
C ILE A 106 -4.37 18.78 -1.03
N LEU A 107 -3.37 19.61 -0.71
CA LEU A 107 -2.32 19.98 -1.65
C LEU A 107 -1.48 18.77 -2.09
N ALA A 108 -1.10 17.88 -1.16
CA ALA A 108 -0.40 16.64 -1.49
C ALA A 108 -1.24 15.70 -2.38
N THR A 109 -2.55 15.64 -2.13
CA THR A 109 -3.51 14.88 -2.95
C THR A 109 -3.61 15.47 -4.35
N ALA A 110 -3.75 16.79 -4.47
CA ALA A 110 -3.79 17.47 -5.76
C ALA A 110 -2.50 17.25 -6.56
N PHE A 111 -1.34 17.39 -5.90
CA PHE A 111 -0.04 17.06 -6.49
C PHE A 111 0.01 15.64 -7.04
N TYR A 112 -0.39 14.64 -6.24
CA TYR A 112 -0.44 13.25 -6.68
C TYR A 112 -1.37 13.02 -7.87
N LEU A 113 -2.58 13.60 -7.84
CA LEU A 113 -3.56 13.43 -8.91
C LEU A 113 -3.07 14.08 -10.21
N MET A 114 -2.47 15.27 -10.14
CA MET A 114 -1.84 15.91 -11.29
C MET A 114 -0.70 15.05 -11.86
N ALA A 115 0.17 14.51 -11.00
CA ALA A 115 1.22 13.59 -11.45
C ALA A 115 0.64 12.32 -12.09
N SER A 116 -0.48 11.80 -11.58
CA SER A 116 -1.15 10.61 -12.12
C SER A 116 -1.84 10.87 -13.45
N LEU A 117 -2.35 12.09 -13.68
CA LEU A 117 -2.91 12.52 -14.97
C LEU A 117 -1.81 12.83 -15.99
N ALA A 118 -0.67 13.36 -15.55
CA ALA A 118 0.45 13.70 -16.42
C ALA A 118 1.29 12.48 -16.84
N ASN A 119 1.40 11.46 -15.99
CA ASN A 119 2.28 10.32 -16.25
C ASN A 119 1.96 9.52 -17.54
N PRO A 120 0.69 9.27 -17.92
CA PRO A 120 0.35 8.60 -19.18
C PRO A 120 0.92 9.25 -20.45
N PHE A 121 1.29 10.53 -20.40
CA PHE A 121 1.94 11.23 -21.52
C PHE A 121 3.43 10.89 -21.66
N PHE A 122 4.05 10.30 -20.62
CA PHE A 122 5.45 9.88 -20.61
C PHE A 122 5.61 8.35 -20.64
N GLN A 123 4.68 7.62 -20.01
CA GLN A 123 4.71 6.16 -19.88
C GLN A 123 3.36 5.58 -20.30
N ASN A 124 3.35 4.58 -21.19
CA ASN A 124 2.08 3.99 -21.64
C ASN A 124 1.32 3.36 -20.47
N PHE A 125 0.13 3.87 -20.16
CA PHE A 125 -0.65 3.45 -18.98
C PHE A 125 -1.02 1.96 -18.97
N LYS A 126 -1.16 1.33 -20.14
CA LYS A 126 -1.52 -0.09 -20.26
C LYS A 126 -0.31 -1.01 -20.19
N LEU A 127 0.81 -0.58 -20.74
CA LEU A 127 2.00 -1.41 -20.95
C LEU A 127 3.06 -1.23 -19.86
N GLU A 128 3.12 -0.04 -19.25
CA GLU A 128 4.21 0.36 -18.36
C GLU A 128 3.72 0.75 -16.97
N SER A 129 4.52 0.40 -15.95
CA SER A 129 4.28 0.85 -14.59
C SER A 129 4.39 2.37 -14.56
N GLN A 130 3.37 3.04 -14.02
CA GLN A 130 3.34 4.47 -13.86
C GLN A 130 4.26 4.91 -12.71
N VAL A 131 5.58 4.95 -12.96
CA VAL A 131 6.62 5.19 -11.95
C VAL A 131 6.53 6.61 -11.39
N PHE A 132 6.41 7.63 -12.24
CA PHE A 132 6.34 9.03 -11.78
C PHE A 132 5.13 9.27 -10.88
N SER A 133 3.95 8.79 -11.28
CA SER A 133 2.74 8.79 -10.44
C SER A 133 2.97 8.08 -9.11
N TYR A 134 3.55 6.87 -9.14
CA TYR A 134 3.81 6.11 -7.93
C TYR A 134 4.75 6.83 -6.97
N LEU A 135 5.85 7.40 -7.47
CA LEU A 135 6.80 8.15 -6.65
C LEU A 135 6.13 9.38 -6.04
N ALA A 136 5.35 10.13 -6.83
CA ALA A 136 4.56 11.25 -6.32
C ALA A 136 3.61 10.82 -5.20
N GLY A 137 2.93 9.68 -5.35
CA GLY A 137 2.05 9.10 -4.33
C GLY A 137 2.80 8.68 -3.07
N ALA A 138 3.97 8.04 -3.23
CA ALA A 138 4.85 7.65 -2.15
C ALA A 138 5.34 8.86 -1.35
N PHE A 139 5.76 9.94 -2.02
CA PHE A 139 6.15 11.18 -1.33
C PHE A 139 4.94 11.83 -0.62
N ALA A 140 3.80 11.93 -1.30
CA ALA A 140 2.60 12.53 -0.74
C ALA A 140 2.08 11.75 0.49
N ILE A 141 2.13 10.41 0.48
CA ILE A 141 1.69 9.60 1.63
C ILE A 141 2.65 9.74 2.81
N LEU A 142 3.96 9.83 2.56
CA LEU A 142 4.95 10.10 3.59
C LEU A 142 4.69 11.45 4.28
N ILE A 143 4.37 12.50 3.51
CA ILE A 143 3.95 13.80 4.07
C ILE A 143 2.71 13.63 4.95
N CYS A 144 1.68 12.91 4.48
CA CYS A 144 0.46 12.67 5.24
C CYS A 144 0.74 11.94 6.57
N ILE A 145 1.61 10.92 6.55
CA ILE A 145 2.01 10.15 7.73
C ILE A 145 2.74 11.06 8.73
N ILE A 146 3.69 11.87 8.26
CA ILE A 146 4.45 12.80 9.12
C ILE A 146 3.51 13.79 9.80
N LEU A 147 2.61 14.41 9.04
CA LEU A 147 1.62 15.35 9.57
C LEU A 147 0.71 14.68 10.62
N PHE A 148 0.25 13.45 10.34
CA PHE A 148 -0.53 12.66 11.28
C PHE A 148 0.22 12.43 12.61
N PHE A 149 1.51 12.07 12.57
CA PHE A 149 2.31 11.87 13.78
C PHE A 149 2.61 13.17 14.53
N ILE A 150 2.87 14.27 13.83
CA ILE A 150 3.09 15.58 14.43
C ILE A 150 1.83 16.03 15.20
N GLU A 151 0.66 15.98 14.56
CA GLU A 151 -0.60 16.35 15.21
C GLU A 151 -0.88 15.47 16.42
N HIS A 152 -0.72 14.15 16.27
CA HIS A 152 -0.98 13.22 17.37
C HIS A 152 -0.05 13.46 18.57
N ARG A 153 1.20 13.90 18.32
CA ARG A 153 2.15 14.28 19.40
C ARG A 153 1.75 15.59 20.10
N GLN A 154 1.19 16.54 19.36
CA GLN A 154 0.78 17.85 19.86
C GLN A 154 -0.59 17.82 20.56
N SER A 155 -1.45 16.87 20.22
CA SER A 155 -2.75 16.71 20.85
C SER A 155 -2.62 16.27 22.30
N SER A 156 -3.28 17.00 23.22
CA SER A 156 -3.32 16.63 24.65
C SER A 156 -4.10 15.34 24.91
N LYS A 157 -4.89 14.86 23.92
CA LYS A 157 -5.66 13.62 23.98
C LYS A 157 -4.76 12.40 23.75
N LYS A 158 -3.85 12.13 24.70
CA LYS A 158 -2.81 11.09 24.62
C LYS A 158 -3.29 9.64 24.48
N LEU A 159 -4.59 9.35 24.65
CA LEU A 159 -5.09 7.97 24.84
C LEU A 159 -6.42 7.68 24.14
N ASP A 160 -6.64 8.23 22.94
CA ASP A 160 -7.81 7.83 22.17
C ASP A 160 -7.54 6.56 21.36
N PHE A 161 -8.20 5.46 21.76
CA PHE A 161 -8.10 4.14 21.14
C PHE A 161 -8.45 4.15 19.63
N ARG A 162 -9.15 5.18 19.14
CA ARG A 162 -9.41 5.39 17.71
C ARG A 162 -8.13 5.54 16.88
N PHE A 163 -7.04 6.01 17.49
CA PHE A 163 -5.76 6.23 16.82
C PHE A 163 -4.84 5.02 16.85
N THR A 164 -5.10 4.02 17.71
CA THR A 164 -4.17 2.89 17.88
C THR A 164 -4.01 2.08 16.61
N GLY A 165 -5.10 1.82 15.88
CA GLY A 165 -5.05 1.06 14.64
C GLY A 165 -4.36 1.80 13.50
N ILE A 166 -4.78 3.04 13.22
CA ILE A 166 -4.18 3.89 12.17
C ILE A 166 -2.70 4.18 12.45
N LYS A 167 -2.29 4.27 13.73
CA LYS A 167 -0.88 4.44 14.11
C LYS A 167 0.00 3.30 13.58
N TRP A 168 -0.38 2.05 13.86
CA TRP A 168 0.38 0.88 13.39
C TRP A 168 0.34 0.73 11.87
N ILE A 169 -0.80 1.01 11.25
CA ILE A 169 -0.91 1.04 9.79
C ILE A 169 0.04 2.10 9.21
N SER A 170 0.10 3.29 9.80
CA SER A 170 1.00 4.36 9.36
C SER A 170 2.48 4.01 9.55
N ILE A 171 2.85 3.28 10.61
CA ILE A 171 4.22 2.77 10.79
C ILE A 171 4.58 1.80 9.66
N GLY A 172 3.68 0.86 9.34
CA GLY A 172 3.89 -0.08 8.24
C GLY A 172 4.07 0.62 6.90
N LEU A 173 3.19 1.58 6.59
CA LEU A 173 3.28 2.39 5.36
C LEU A 173 4.56 3.23 5.33
N LEU A 174 4.95 3.83 6.45
CA LEU A 174 6.17 4.63 6.55
C LEU A 174 7.42 3.79 6.21
N ILE A 175 7.56 2.62 6.85
CA ILE A 175 8.67 1.70 6.61
C ILE A 175 8.69 1.27 5.13
N PHE A 176 7.52 0.87 4.61
CA PHE A 176 7.41 0.41 3.23
C PHE A 176 7.77 1.51 2.22
N TYR A 177 7.17 2.70 2.33
CA TYR A 177 7.38 3.76 1.33
C TYR A 177 8.75 4.42 1.43
N LEU A 178 9.35 4.53 2.63
CA LEU A 178 10.74 4.97 2.76
C LEU A 178 11.71 3.99 2.10
N GLY A 179 11.48 2.68 2.25
CA GLY A 179 12.35 1.66 1.67
C GLY A 179 12.11 1.41 0.19
N TYR A 180 10.85 1.34 -0.25
CA TYR A 180 10.50 0.90 -1.59
C TYR A 180 10.48 2.01 -2.64
N ALA A 181 10.21 3.27 -2.27
CA ALA A 181 10.31 4.38 -3.22
C ALA A 181 11.70 4.49 -3.90
N PRO A 182 12.83 4.47 -3.18
CA PRO A 182 14.16 4.50 -3.82
C PRO A 182 14.43 3.22 -4.63
N ILE A 183 13.96 2.05 -4.18
CA ILE A 183 14.07 0.80 -4.95
C ILE A 183 13.33 0.92 -6.29
N LYS A 184 12.12 1.49 -6.28
CA LYS A 184 11.33 1.67 -7.51
C LYS A 184 11.98 2.67 -8.46
N ALA A 185 12.53 3.78 -7.94
CA ALA A 185 13.28 4.74 -8.73
C ALA A 185 14.55 4.10 -9.35
N SER A 186 15.30 3.33 -8.57
CA SER A 186 16.48 2.60 -9.05
C SER A 186 16.13 1.58 -10.13
N ARG A 187 15.04 0.82 -9.99
CA ARG A 187 14.55 -0.10 -11.03
C ARG A 187 14.20 0.60 -12.32
N PHE A 188 13.53 1.75 -12.23
CA PHE A 188 13.19 2.55 -13.41
C PHE A 188 14.43 3.08 -14.13
N TYR A 189 15.42 3.57 -13.37
CA TYR A 189 16.70 3.98 -13.92
C TYR A 189 17.42 2.82 -14.62
N ASN A 190 17.57 1.67 -13.94
CA ASN A 190 18.23 0.50 -14.51
C ASN A 190 17.51 -0.03 -15.76
N TYR A 191 16.17 -0.04 -15.76
CA TYR A 191 15.38 -0.41 -16.94
C TYR A 191 15.63 0.52 -18.12
N THR A 192 15.66 1.84 -17.88
CA THR A 192 15.86 2.87 -18.91
C THR A 192 17.25 2.78 -19.55
N TYR A 193 18.29 2.49 -18.74
CA TYR A 193 19.68 2.42 -19.18
C TYR A 193 20.17 0.99 -19.44
N GLN A 194 19.28 -0.01 -19.42
CA GLN A 194 19.60 -1.43 -19.63
C GLN A 194 20.72 -1.96 -18.70
N LEU A 195 20.71 -1.50 -17.45
CA LEU A 195 21.67 -1.91 -16.43
C LEU A 195 21.16 -3.14 -15.66
N ASN A 196 22.09 -3.97 -15.19
CA ASN A 196 21.76 -5.12 -14.36
C ASN A 196 21.16 -4.70 -13.00
N GLU A 197 20.06 -5.33 -12.61
CA GLU A 197 19.46 -5.12 -11.30
C GLU A 197 20.28 -5.82 -10.20
N TYR A 198 20.47 -5.15 -9.07
CA TYR A 198 21.05 -5.77 -7.89
C TYR A 198 20.10 -6.84 -7.32
N VAL A 199 20.59 -8.08 -7.23
CA VAL A 199 19.84 -9.26 -6.73
C VAL A 199 19.21 -9.02 -5.35
N HIS A 200 19.86 -8.22 -4.50
CA HIS A 200 19.38 -7.94 -3.14
C HIS A 200 18.16 -7.00 -3.09
N LEU A 201 17.87 -6.20 -4.13
CA LEU A 201 16.73 -5.28 -4.13
C LEU A 201 15.39 -6.01 -4.01
N ARG A 202 15.28 -7.20 -4.63
CA ARG A 202 14.10 -8.06 -4.51
C ARG A 202 13.91 -8.54 -3.07
N ARG A 203 14.99 -9.00 -2.41
CA ARG A 203 14.94 -9.44 -1.01
C ARG A 203 14.52 -8.32 -0.06
N ILE A 204 15.03 -7.11 -0.28
CA ILE A 204 14.67 -5.93 0.51
C ILE A 204 13.20 -5.59 0.28
N HIS A 205 12.73 -5.57 -0.97
CA HIS A 205 11.32 -5.32 -1.28
C HIS A 205 10.39 -6.32 -0.58
N LEU A 206 10.67 -7.63 -0.66
CA LEU A 206 9.86 -8.65 0.01
C LEU A 206 9.88 -8.49 1.53
N SER A 207 11.04 -8.18 2.12
CA SER A 207 11.16 -7.89 3.55
C SER A 207 10.31 -6.68 3.97
N LEU A 208 10.30 -5.61 3.16
CA LEU A 208 9.46 -4.42 3.41
C LEU A 208 7.97 -4.75 3.38
N ILE A 209 7.53 -5.62 2.46
CA ILE A 209 6.14 -6.12 2.42
C ILE A 209 5.82 -6.84 3.73
N VAL A 210 6.68 -7.77 4.16
CA VAL A 210 6.46 -8.53 5.40
C VAL A 210 6.33 -7.60 6.60
N LEU A 211 7.24 -6.65 6.77
CA LEU A 211 7.22 -5.67 7.86
C LEU A 211 5.95 -4.80 7.84
N MET A 212 5.52 -4.36 6.66
CA MET A 212 4.30 -3.58 6.48
C MET A 212 3.06 -4.36 6.94
N TYR A 213 2.92 -5.59 6.49
CA TYR A 213 1.74 -6.41 6.79
C TYR A 213 1.73 -6.90 8.25
N ILE A 214 2.89 -7.19 8.86
CA ILE A 214 2.98 -7.41 10.31
C ILE A 214 2.46 -6.19 11.06
N SER A 215 2.84 -4.99 10.63
CA SER A 215 2.35 -3.75 11.24
C SER A 215 0.83 -3.58 11.08
N PHE A 216 0.27 -3.96 9.92
CA PHE A 216 -1.18 -3.95 9.70
C PHE A 216 -1.90 -4.93 10.64
N ILE A 217 -1.40 -6.16 10.76
CA ILE A 217 -1.92 -7.17 11.68
C ILE A 217 -1.94 -6.64 13.11
N ILE A 218 -0.81 -6.10 13.59
CA ILE A 218 -0.73 -5.52 14.94
C ILE A 218 -1.75 -4.38 15.08
N GLY A 219 -1.89 -3.54 14.07
CA GLY A 219 -2.87 -2.46 14.02
C GLY A 219 -4.29 -2.95 14.22
N PHE A 220 -4.75 -3.92 13.42
CA PHE A 220 -6.09 -4.50 13.55
C PHE A 220 -6.30 -5.22 14.89
N LEU A 221 -5.29 -5.94 15.38
CA LEU A 221 -5.37 -6.64 16.67
C LEU A 221 -5.53 -5.67 17.84
N ARG A 222 -4.83 -4.53 17.79
CA ARG A 222 -4.83 -3.48 18.82
C ARG A 222 -6.06 -2.56 18.78
N MET A 223 -6.83 -2.57 17.69
CA MET A 223 -8.10 -1.83 17.64
C MET A 223 -9.05 -2.33 18.73
N LYS A 224 -9.66 -1.39 19.46
CA LYS A 224 -10.68 -1.65 20.46
C LYS A 224 -12.03 -1.15 19.96
N ARG A 225 -13.09 -1.89 20.31
CA ARG A 225 -14.46 -1.48 19.99
C ARG A 225 -14.76 -0.22 20.80
N LYS A 226 -15.38 0.77 20.17
CA LYS A 226 -16.00 1.87 20.91
C LYS A 226 -17.16 1.28 21.70
N PHE A 227 -16.99 1.12 23.01
CA PHE A 227 -18.13 0.88 23.89
C PHE A 227 -18.90 2.21 23.95
N TRP A 228 -20.14 2.20 23.46
CA TRP A 228 -21.10 3.21 23.84
C TRP A 228 -21.56 2.82 25.25
N ILE A 229 -20.97 3.46 26.25
CA ILE A 229 -21.56 3.58 27.59
C ILE A 229 -21.93 5.04 27.72
#